data_AF-H1KM65-F1
#
_entry.id   AF-H1KM65-F1
#
_cell.length_a   1.000
_cell.length_b   1.000
_cell.length_c   1.000
_cell.angle_alpha   90.00
_cell.angle_beta   90.00
_cell.angle_gamma   90.00
#
_symmetry.space_group_name_H-M   'P 1'
#
loop_
_entity.id
_entity.type
_entity.pdbx_description
1 polymer ?
#
loop_
_entity_poly.entity_id
_entity_poly.type
_entity_poly.pdbx_seq_one_letter_code
_entity_poly.pdbx_strand_id
1 'polypeptide(L)'
;MDAPVVGIDVARDRLDIHVHPSGANFAVDRTTEGVEQLCERLRPLKPKLVVLEATGGLEAMVARALTTWRLPAVIVNPAQVRAFAHASGANAPRPTASTPP
;
A
#
# COMPACT_ATOMS: atom_id res chain seq x y z
N MET A 1 -16.85 10.00 -9.36
CA MET A 1 -16.59 8.70 -8.72
C MET A 1 -15.10 8.55 -8.61
N ASP A 2 -14.55 8.63 -7.41
CA ASP A 2 -13.11 8.47 -7.19
C ASP A 2 -12.66 7.06 -7.55
N ALA A 3 -11.57 6.96 -8.30
CA ALA A 3 -10.99 5.68 -8.65
C ALA A 3 -10.42 5.00 -7.38
N PRO A 4 -10.64 3.68 -7.20
CA PRO A 4 -10.34 3.00 -5.95
C PRO A 4 -8.85 2.96 -5.67
N VAL A 5 -8.48 2.97 -4.39
CA VAL A 5 -7.11 2.77 -3.91
C VAL A 5 -7.02 1.37 -3.35
N VAL A 6 -5.95 0.66 -3.68
CA VAL A 6 -5.74 -0.73 -3.27
C VAL A 6 -4.51 -0.80 -2.40
N GLY A 7 -4.62 -1.35 -1.20
CA GLY A 7 -3.48 -1.74 -0.36
C GLY A 7 -3.21 -3.23 -0.51
N ILE A 8 -1.93 -3.60 -0.61
CA ILE A 8 -1.46 -4.98 -0.65
C ILE A 8 -0.42 -5.13 0.46
N ASP A 9 -0.72 -5.96 1.44
CA ASP A 9 0.26 -6.41 2.43
C ASP A 9 0.90 -7.72 1.96
N VAL A 10 2.23 -7.75 1.96
CA VAL A 10 3.01 -8.89 1.46
C VAL A 10 3.46 -9.73 2.63
N ALA A 11 2.78 -10.85 2.88
CA ALA A 11 3.18 -11.85 3.85
C ALA A 11 4.05 -12.95 3.21
N ARG A 12 4.62 -13.82 4.05
CA ARG A 12 5.52 -14.90 3.60
C ARG A 12 4.89 -15.81 2.56
N ASP A 13 3.63 -16.19 2.74
CA ASP A 13 2.97 -17.21 1.91
C ASP A 13 1.71 -16.67 1.19
N ARG A 14 1.21 -15.50 1.60
CA ARG A 14 -0.01 -14.88 1.05
C ARG A 14 0.14 -13.38 0.84
N LEU A 15 -0.74 -12.83 0.03
CA LEU A 15 -0.92 -11.41 -0.23
C LEU A 15 -2.30 -11.02 0.28
N ASP A 16 -2.37 -10.08 1.20
CA ASP A 16 -3.62 -9.58 1.76
C ASP A 16 -3.98 -8.25 1.06
N ILE A 17 -5.13 -8.19 0.41
CA ILE A 17 -5.55 -7.07 -0.45
C ILE A 17 -6.76 -6.36 0.15
N HIS A 18 -6.68 -5.04 0.22
CA HIS A 18 -7.73 -4.16 0.70
C HIS A 18 -8.07 -3.11 -0.35
N VAL A 19 -9.35 -2.98 -0.69
CA VAL A 19 -9.86 -2.03 -1.69
C VAL A 19 -10.67 -0.93 -1.00
N HIS A 20 -10.25 0.31 -1.21
CA HIS A 20 -10.92 1.51 -0.71
C HIS A 20 -11.52 2.30 -1.89
N PRO A 21 -12.74 2.89 -1.77
CA PRO A 21 -13.58 2.97 -0.57
C PRO A 21 -14.56 1.81 -0.38
N SER A 22 -14.57 0.79 -1.26
CA SER A 22 -15.55 -0.30 -1.19
C SER A 22 -15.47 -1.13 0.09
N GLY A 23 -14.33 -1.12 0.79
CA GLY A 23 -14.08 -1.93 1.98
C GLY A 23 -13.87 -3.42 1.69
N ALA A 24 -13.85 -3.80 0.41
CA ALA A 24 -13.62 -5.18 -0.01
C ALA A 24 -12.20 -5.59 0.39
N ASN A 25 -12.08 -6.77 0.96
CA ASN A 25 -10.79 -7.39 1.27
C ASN A 25 -10.79 -8.83 0.77
N PHE A 26 -9.64 -9.29 0.32
CA PHE A 26 -9.43 -10.66 -0.12
C PHE A 26 -7.95 -11.01 -0.03
N ALA A 27 -7.65 -12.30 0.11
CA ALA A 27 -6.29 -12.80 0.11
C ALA A 27 -6.05 -13.69 -1.12
N VAL A 28 -4.83 -13.68 -1.63
CA VAL A 28 -4.34 -14.64 -2.64
C VAL A 28 -3.00 -15.20 -2.22
N ASP A 29 -2.62 -16.36 -2.72
CA ASP A 29 -1.31 -16.93 -2.42
C ASP A 29 -0.19 -16.12 -3.08
N ARG A 30 0.99 -16.10 -2.46
CA ARG A 30 2.19 -15.47 -3.03
C ARG A 30 2.84 -16.37 -4.09
N THR A 31 2.05 -16.80 -5.08
CA THR A 31 2.49 -17.55 -6.26
C THR A 31 2.28 -16.72 -7.52
N THR A 32 2.88 -17.15 -8.63
CA THR A 32 2.65 -16.51 -9.93
C THR A 32 1.16 -16.53 -10.29
N GLU A 33 0.46 -17.66 -10.09
CA GLU A 33 -0.98 -17.73 -10.40
C GLU A 33 -1.81 -16.83 -9.49
N GLY A 34 -1.48 -16.75 -8.19
CA GLY A 34 -2.19 -15.87 -7.26
C GLY A 34 -2.05 -14.38 -7.62
N VAL A 35 -0.85 -13.98 -8.06
CA VAL A 35 -0.60 -12.61 -8.53
C VAL A 35 -1.29 -12.31 -9.86
N GLU A 36 -1.36 -13.28 -10.78
CA GLU A 36 -2.13 -13.12 -12.02
C GLU A 36 -3.62 -12.95 -11.74
N GLN A 37 -4.20 -13.78 -10.87
CA GLN A 37 -5.59 -13.65 -10.43
C GLN A 37 -5.87 -12.29 -9.78
N LEU A 38 -4.92 -11.79 -8.98
CA LEU A 38 -5.01 -10.44 -8.42
C LEU A 38 -5.07 -9.38 -9.53
N CYS A 39 -4.16 -9.42 -10.49
CA CYS A 39 -4.12 -8.46 -11.60
C CYS A 39 -5.41 -8.50 -12.44
N GLU A 40 -5.95 -9.68 -12.72
CA GLU A 40 -7.22 -9.85 -13.44
C GLU A 40 -8.39 -9.21 -12.70
N ARG A 41 -8.41 -9.31 -11.36
CA ARG A 41 -9.44 -8.67 -10.52
C ARG A 41 -9.27 -7.16 -10.44
N LEU A 42 -8.04 -6.66 -10.41
CA LEU A 42 -7.76 -5.21 -10.31
C LEU A 42 -7.96 -4.47 -11.64
N ARG A 43 -7.75 -5.13 -12.78
CA ARG A 43 -7.88 -4.54 -14.11
C ARG A 43 -9.25 -3.89 -14.38
N PRO A 44 -10.41 -4.53 -14.11
CA PRO A 44 -11.71 -3.89 -14.31
C PRO A 44 -11.99 -2.76 -13.30
N LEU A 45 -11.38 -2.82 -12.10
CA LEU A 45 -11.56 -1.81 -11.06
C LEU A 45 -10.86 -0.49 -11.37
N LYS A 46 -9.88 -0.50 -12.30
CA LYS A 46 -9.05 0.66 -12.69
C LYS A 46 -8.60 1.47 -11.47
N PRO A 47 -7.84 0.85 -10.54
CA PRO A 47 -7.41 1.52 -9.33
C PRO A 47 -6.54 2.74 -9.67
N LYS A 48 -6.72 3.82 -8.91
CA LYS A 48 -5.91 5.03 -9.03
C LYS A 48 -4.48 4.80 -8.56
N LEU A 49 -4.34 3.95 -7.53
CA LEU A 49 -3.08 3.66 -6.87
C LEU A 49 -3.16 2.28 -6.21
N VAL A 50 -2.09 1.51 -6.36
CA VAL A 50 -1.87 0.25 -5.66
C VAL A 50 -0.67 0.43 -4.73
N VAL A 51 -0.86 0.31 -3.43
CA VAL A 51 0.16 0.50 -2.41
C VAL A 51 0.61 -0.87 -1.91
N LEU A 52 1.89 -1.17 -2.01
CA LEU A 52 2.48 -2.43 -1.53
C LEU A 52 3.28 -2.15 -0.27
N GLU A 53 2.86 -2.73 0.86
CA GLU A 53 3.58 -2.63 2.12
C GLU A 53 4.72 -3.68 2.15
N ALA A 54 5.96 -3.21 2.02
CA ALA A 54 7.16 -4.03 1.88
C ALA A 54 7.89 -4.23 3.20
N THR A 55 7.89 -5.45 3.73
CA THR A 55 8.53 -5.79 5.02
C THR A 55 9.93 -6.40 4.89
N GLY A 56 10.45 -6.71 3.70
CA GLY A 56 11.78 -7.31 3.61
C GLY A 56 12.21 -7.96 2.29
N GLY A 57 11.83 -7.43 1.12
CA GLY A 57 12.34 -7.87 -0.18
C GLY A 57 11.50 -8.91 -0.91
N LEU A 58 10.36 -9.32 -0.36
CA LEU A 58 9.42 -10.27 -0.99
C LEU A 58 8.46 -9.60 -1.99
N GLU A 59 8.37 -8.28 -1.94
CA GLU A 59 7.49 -7.44 -2.76
C GLU A 59 7.89 -7.37 -4.24
N ALA A 60 9.16 -7.70 -4.57
CA ALA A 60 9.69 -7.54 -5.92
C ALA A 60 8.92 -8.32 -6.98
N MET A 61 8.47 -9.54 -6.65
CA MET A 61 7.67 -10.36 -7.56
C MET A 61 6.33 -9.71 -7.87
N VAL A 62 5.64 -9.21 -6.84
CA VAL A 62 4.33 -8.57 -6.96
C VAL A 62 4.43 -7.25 -7.73
N ALA A 63 5.43 -6.43 -7.41
CA ALA A 63 5.69 -5.16 -8.08
C ALA A 63 5.97 -5.35 -9.59
N ARG A 64 6.76 -6.37 -9.96
CA ARG A 64 7.02 -6.70 -11.37
C ARG A 64 5.75 -7.10 -12.10
N ALA A 65 4.92 -7.96 -11.50
CA ALA A 65 3.66 -8.34 -12.12
C ALA A 65 2.74 -7.13 -12.32
N LEU A 66 2.53 -6.31 -11.28
CA LEU A 66 1.69 -5.11 -11.40
C LEU A 66 2.19 -4.15 -12.50
N THR A 67 3.51 -4.04 -12.66
CA THR A 67 4.13 -3.26 -13.74
C THR A 67 3.82 -3.85 -15.11
N THR A 68 3.93 -5.17 -15.28
CA THR A 68 3.55 -5.87 -16.53
C THR A 68 2.09 -5.61 -16.91
N TRP A 69 1.21 -5.58 -15.91
CA TRP A 69 -0.22 -5.29 -16.09
C TRP A 69 -0.54 -3.78 -16.19
N ARG A 70 0.48 -2.91 -16.18
CA ARG A 70 0.37 -1.44 -16.26
C ARG A 70 -0.50 -0.83 -15.17
N LEU A 71 -0.46 -1.41 -13.97
CA LEU A 71 -1.15 -0.88 -12.80
C LEU A 71 -0.25 0.13 -12.06
N PRO A 72 -0.80 1.25 -11.57
CA PRO A 72 -0.03 2.28 -10.87
C PRO A 72 0.33 1.81 -9.45
N ALA A 73 1.41 1.06 -9.34
CA ALA A 73 1.88 0.47 -8.09
C ALA A 73 3.02 1.28 -7.43
N VAL A 74 2.96 1.45 -6.11
CA VAL A 74 4.01 2.06 -5.29
C VAL A 74 4.37 1.13 -4.14
N ILE A 75 5.67 0.93 -3.92
CA ILE A 75 6.18 0.18 -2.78
C ILE A 75 6.42 1.15 -1.64
N VAL A 76 5.84 0.88 -0.48
CA VAL A 76 6.01 1.68 0.74
C VAL A 76 6.62 0.83 1.83
N ASN A 77 7.56 1.42 2.59
CA ASN A 77 8.11 0.76 3.76
C ASN A 77 7.16 0.99 4.96
N PRO A 78 6.65 -0.07 5.63
CA PRO A 78 5.83 -0.01 6.84
C PRO A 78 6.37 0.98 7.88
N ALA A 79 7.68 0.98 8.09
CA ALA A 79 8.33 1.85 9.07
C ALA A 79 8.20 3.33 8.69
N GLN A 80 8.27 3.64 7.39
CA GLN A 80 8.10 5.00 6.88
C GLN A 80 6.63 5.41 6.87
N VAL A 81 5.70 4.51 6.54
CA VAL A 81 4.25 4.78 6.61
C VAL A 81 3.83 5.03 8.05
N ARG A 82 4.29 4.21 9.01
CA ARG A 82 4.05 4.42 10.43
C ARG A 82 4.69 5.71 10.93
N ALA A 83 5.94 6.00 10.55
CA ALA A 83 6.59 7.27 10.90
C ALA A 83 5.82 8.48 10.32
N PHE A 84 5.30 8.38 9.09
CA PHE A 84 4.50 9.41 8.46
C PHE A 84 3.13 9.58 9.14
N ALA A 85 2.45 8.49 9.51
CA ALA A 85 1.20 8.53 10.27
C ALA A 85 1.40 9.14 11.67
N HIS A 86 2.49 8.81 12.34
CA HIS A 86 2.88 9.42 13.62
C HIS A 86 3.22 10.92 13.46
N ALA A 87 3.95 11.31 12.41
CA ALA A 87 4.29 12.71 12.15
C ALA A 87 3.08 13.55 11.71
N SER A 88 2.11 12.94 11.01
CA SER A 88 0.87 13.60 10.58
C SER A 88 -0.18 13.68 11.69
N GLY A 89 0.04 12.99 12.81
CA GLY A 89 -0.90 12.87 13.93
C GLY A 89 -0.58 13.74 15.15
N ALA A 90 0.41 14.63 15.12
CA ALA A 90 0.74 15.45 16.28
C ALA A 90 0.94 16.92 15.91
N ASN A 91 0.04 17.75 16.44
CA ASN A 91 0.34 19.12 16.82
C ASN A 91 1.69 19.13 17.56
N ALA A 92 2.76 19.53 16.89
CA ALA A 92 3.94 20.01 17.58
C ALA A 92 3.56 21.36 18.22
N PRO A 93 3.56 21.51 19.55
CA PRO A 93 3.49 22.84 20.14
C PRO A 93 4.70 23.62 19.64
N ARG A 94 4.42 24.75 18.98
CA ARG A 94 5.37 25.79 18.62
C ARG A 94 6.20 26.10 19.87
N PRO A 95 7.54 26.01 19.88
CA PRO A 95 8.29 26.53 21.01
C PRO A 95 8.03 28.03 21.06
N THR A 96 7.21 28.45 22.03
CA THR A 96 6.99 29.85 22.36
C THR A 96 8.33 30.41 22.80
N ALA A 97 8.72 31.52 22.18
CA ALA A 97 9.86 32.31 22.59
C ALA A 97 9.79 32.57 24.10
N SER A 98 10.81 32.13 24.83
CA SER A 98 11.07 32.56 26.20
C SER A 98 12.36 33.36 26.20
N THR A 99 12.18 34.68 26.22
CA THR A 99 13.08 35.68 26.79
C THR A 99 12.21 36.43 27.81
N PRO A 100 12.66 36.91 29.00
CA PRO A 100 14.01 37.05 29.58
C PRO A 100 14.07 36.58 31.06
N PRO A 101 15.10 36.95 31.86
CA PRO A 101 14.98 38.16 32.70
C PRO A 101 15.98 39.28 32.39
#